data_AF-A0A139NEH5-F1
#
_entry.id   AF-A0A139NEH5-F1
#
_cell.length_a   1.000
_cell.length_b   1.000
_cell.length_c   1.000
_cell.angle_alpha   90.00
_cell.angle_beta   90.00
_cell.angle_gamma   90.00
#
_symmetry.space_group_name_H-M   'P 1'
#
loop_
_entity.id
_entity.type
_entity.pdbx_description
1 polymer ?
#
loop_
_entity_poly.entity_id
_entity_poly.type
_entity_poly.pdbx_seq_one_letter_code
_entity_poly.pdbx_strand_id
1 'polypeptide(L)'
;MLELGAFALSSFCLDAKNINKSVPFCLIFRYNTPYKECMSMYRIIEMYGDYEAWWLIDGWEEDIVSSRNFDDYYEALKYYKKLWIQKARRYPYLKSRSDLMSAFWDTKDQRWCEECDDYLQQYHSLALLEDDGRIPDSKCRPGYSKANGDLPHRLCKIKLKA
;
A
#
# COMPACT_ATOMS: atom_id res chain seq x y z
N MET A 1 -74.52 -2.97 25.81
CA MET A 1 -74.02 -1.77 25.11
C MET A 1 -72.64 -2.13 24.56
N LEU A 2 -72.54 -2.24 23.21
CA LEU A 2 -71.38 -2.10 22.27
C LEU A 2 -69.94 -2.27 22.79
N GLU A 3 -68.91 -2.75 22.08
CA GLU A 3 -68.62 -3.49 20.83
C GLU A 3 -67.06 -3.63 20.80
N LEU A 4 -66.50 -4.35 19.82
CA LEU A 4 -65.15 -4.95 19.74
C LEU A 4 -63.96 -4.04 19.29
N GLY A 5 -62.71 -4.54 19.42
CA GLY A 5 -61.51 -4.20 18.61
C GLY A 5 -60.14 -4.48 19.30
N ALA A 6 -59.43 -5.61 19.10
CA ALA A 6 -58.45 -6.03 18.05
C ALA A 6 -57.04 -5.37 18.12
N PHE A 7 -55.99 -6.04 18.67
CA PHE A 7 -54.83 -6.78 18.05
C PHE A 7 -53.79 -5.95 17.22
N ALA A 8 -52.54 -5.76 17.73
CA ALA A 8 -51.24 -6.43 17.42
C ALA A 8 -50.51 -5.86 16.15
N LEU A 9 -49.18 -5.70 15.98
CA LEU A 9 -47.92 -6.46 16.25
C LEU A 9 -46.73 -5.45 16.21
N SER A 10 -45.76 -5.39 17.13
CA SER A 10 -44.47 -6.12 17.25
C SER A 10 -43.56 -6.26 16.01
N SER A 11 -42.29 -5.86 16.14
CA SER A 11 -41.16 -6.62 15.60
C SER A 11 -39.89 -6.39 16.43
N PHE A 12 -39.34 -7.50 16.93
CA PHE A 12 -38.20 -7.64 17.83
C PHE A 12 -37.11 -8.43 17.06
N CYS A 13 -35.85 -8.15 17.33
CA CYS A 13 -34.70 -8.93 16.86
C CYS A 13 -34.66 -10.33 17.50
N LEU A 14 -34.22 -11.35 16.73
CA LEU A 14 -33.10 -12.28 17.01
C LEU A 14 -33.27 -13.72 16.45
N ASP A 15 -32.10 -14.25 16.09
CA ASP A 15 -31.61 -15.62 16.18
C ASP A 15 -31.75 -16.64 15.02
N ALA A 16 -30.56 -17.07 14.61
CA ALA A 16 -30.24 -18.22 13.79
C ALA A 16 -30.55 -19.54 14.52
N LYS A 17 -31.28 -20.44 13.86
CA LYS A 17 -31.40 -21.85 14.24
C LYS A 17 -31.28 -22.76 13.01
N ASN A 18 -30.25 -23.61 13.04
CA ASN A 18 -30.32 -25.05 12.81
C ASN A 18 -31.04 -25.57 11.55
N ILE A 19 -30.28 -26.00 10.53
CA ILE A 19 -30.81 -26.73 9.37
C ILE A 19 -30.04 -28.04 9.19
N ASN A 20 -30.65 -29.14 9.58
CA ASN A 20 -30.39 -30.46 9.02
C ASN A 20 -31.74 -31.10 8.66
N LYS A 21 -31.99 -31.30 7.37
CA LYS A 21 -32.87 -32.33 6.79
C LYS A 21 -32.73 -32.34 5.24
N SER A 22 -32.45 -33.54 4.75
CA SER A 22 -32.26 -34.06 3.40
C SER A 22 -33.25 -33.62 2.28
N VAL A 23 -32.69 -33.08 1.18
CA VAL A 23 -32.88 -33.26 -0.31
C VAL A 23 -34.30 -33.58 -0.87
N PRO A 24 -34.74 -33.11 -2.08
CA PRO A 24 -33.91 -32.98 -3.28
C PRO A 24 -34.20 -31.86 -4.33
N PHE A 25 -33.20 -31.67 -5.19
CA PHE A 25 -33.25 -31.27 -6.60
C PHE A 25 -33.69 -29.85 -7.01
N CYS A 26 -32.73 -29.16 -7.63
CA CYS A 26 -32.87 -28.18 -8.71
C CYS A 26 -33.63 -26.89 -8.40
N LEU A 27 -32.87 -25.87 -7.97
CA LEU A 27 -32.60 -24.66 -8.76
C LEU A 27 -31.71 -23.77 -7.89
N ILE A 28 -30.40 -23.95 -8.05
CA ILE A 28 -29.42 -22.97 -7.60
C ILE A 28 -29.59 -21.76 -8.54
N PHE A 29 -30.60 -20.93 -8.28
CA PHE A 29 -30.47 -19.52 -8.63
C PHE A 29 -29.38 -18.98 -7.71
N ARG A 30 -28.16 -19.07 -8.22
CA ARG A 30 -27.02 -18.31 -7.78
C ARG A 30 -27.48 -16.86 -7.75
N TYR A 31 -27.85 -16.37 -6.57
CA TYR A 31 -27.73 -14.95 -6.29
C TYR A 31 -26.23 -14.65 -6.37
N ASN A 32 -25.78 -14.43 -7.60
CA ASN A 32 -24.48 -13.87 -7.90
C ASN A 32 -24.59 -12.42 -7.46
N THR A 33 -24.45 -12.19 -6.16
CA THR A 33 -24.25 -10.85 -5.65
C THR A 33 -22.96 -10.35 -6.29
N PRO A 34 -22.97 -9.28 -7.11
CA PRO A 34 -21.73 -8.60 -7.44
C PRO A 34 -21.41 -7.72 -6.23
N TYR A 35 -21.15 -8.34 -5.07
CA TYR A 35 -20.27 -7.70 -4.13
C TYR A 35 -18.95 -7.67 -4.86
N LYS A 36 -18.69 -6.54 -5.51
CA LYS A 36 -17.35 -6.07 -5.76
C LYS A 36 -16.76 -5.86 -4.36
N GLU A 37 -16.38 -6.97 -3.73
CA GLU A 37 -15.39 -6.97 -2.67
C GLU A 37 -14.27 -6.13 -3.26
N CYS A 38 -14.03 -4.95 -2.69
CA CYS A 38 -13.05 -4.00 -3.20
C CYS A 38 -11.71 -4.71 -3.09
N MET A 39 -11.31 -5.42 -4.15
CA MET A 39 -10.01 -6.04 -4.25
C MET A 39 -9.02 -4.88 -4.22
N SER A 40 -8.48 -4.58 -3.04
CA SER A 40 -7.39 -3.63 -2.91
C SER A 40 -6.26 -4.11 -3.83
N MET A 41 -5.87 -3.29 -4.78
CA MET A 41 -4.76 -3.60 -5.68
C MET A 41 -3.46 -3.16 -5.02
N TYR A 42 -2.52 -4.07 -4.89
CA TYR A 42 -1.22 -3.78 -4.31
C TYR A 42 -0.21 -3.54 -5.41
N ARG A 43 0.54 -2.43 -5.31
CA ARG A 43 1.56 -2.07 -6.27
C ARG A 43 2.90 -1.95 -5.59
N ILE A 44 3.88 -2.70 -6.08
CA ILE A 44 5.28 -2.53 -5.73
C ILE A 44 5.91 -1.62 -6.77
N ILE A 45 6.54 -0.54 -6.33
CA ILE A 45 7.28 0.37 -7.21
C ILE A 45 8.75 0.44 -6.79
N GLU A 46 9.63 0.51 -7.77
CA GLU A 46 11.01 0.91 -7.61
C GLU A 46 11.20 2.27 -8.28
N MET A 47 11.84 3.18 -7.57
CA MET A 47 12.10 4.52 -8.07
C MET A 47 13.59 4.83 -8.03
N TYR A 48 14.04 5.68 -8.93
CA TYR A 48 15.39 6.24 -8.94
C TYR A 48 15.29 7.74 -9.21
N GLY A 49 15.72 8.54 -8.24
CA GLY A 49 15.65 9.98 -8.36
C GLY A 49 16.23 10.71 -7.15
N ASP A 50 16.04 12.01 -7.13
CA ASP A 50 16.46 12.89 -6.05
C ASP A 50 15.49 12.92 -4.87
N TYR A 51 14.39 12.16 -4.92
CA TYR A 51 13.37 12.05 -3.86
C TYR A 51 13.37 10.70 -3.16
N GLU A 52 13.02 10.74 -1.87
CA GLU A 52 12.69 9.53 -1.14
C GLU A 52 11.23 9.09 -1.39
N ALA A 53 10.99 7.77 -1.43
CA ALA A 53 9.69 7.18 -1.77
C ALA A 53 8.47 7.63 -0.93
N TRP A 54 8.69 8.26 0.23
CA TRP A 54 7.58 8.74 1.08
C TRP A 54 7.12 10.16 0.76
N TRP A 55 7.88 10.89 -0.06
CA TRP A 55 7.43 12.14 -0.64
C TRP A 55 6.59 11.79 -1.86
N LEU A 56 5.33 11.41 -1.62
CA LEU A 56 4.30 11.34 -2.65
C LEU A 56 3.94 12.78 -3.09
N ILE A 57 4.94 13.51 -3.59
CA ILE A 57 4.83 14.89 -4.10
C ILE A 57 4.57 14.88 -5.59
N ASP A 58 3.98 15.93 -6.14
CA ASP A 58 3.67 15.98 -7.56
C ASP A 58 4.91 15.74 -8.44
N GLY A 59 4.77 14.88 -9.45
CA GLY A 59 5.87 14.44 -10.33
C GLY A 59 6.67 13.22 -9.84
N TRP A 60 6.37 12.65 -8.67
CA TRP A 60 7.08 11.45 -8.16
C TRP A 60 6.98 10.23 -9.11
N GLU A 61 5.91 10.15 -9.90
CA GLU A 61 5.70 9.05 -10.84
C GLU A 61 6.75 8.99 -11.96
N GLU A 62 7.37 10.13 -12.29
CA GLU A 62 8.41 10.24 -13.32
C GLU A 62 9.68 9.47 -12.92
N ASP A 63 9.92 9.31 -11.62
CA ASP A 63 11.09 8.60 -11.09
C ASP A 63 10.85 7.08 -11.00
N ILE A 64 9.67 6.56 -11.37
CA ILE A 64 9.37 5.13 -11.35
C ILE A 64 10.17 4.41 -12.45
N VAL A 65 11.07 3.53 -12.05
CA VAL A 65 11.86 2.70 -12.96
C VAL A 65 11.20 1.34 -13.20
N SER A 66 10.49 0.82 -12.20
CA SER A 66 9.74 -0.44 -12.33
C SER A 66 8.49 -0.42 -11.47
N SER A 67 7.44 -1.10 -11.94
CA SER A 67 6.22 -1.32 -11.18
C SER A 67 5.71 -2.75 -11.36
N ARG A 68 5.09 -3.29 -10.31
CA ARG A 68 4.49 -4.62 -10.34
C ARG A 68 3.24 -4.67 -9.46
N ASN A 69 2.15 -5.14 -10.05
CA ASN A 69 0.85 -5.26 -9.38
C ASN A 69 0.64 -6.66 -8.80
N PHE A 70 -0.15 -6.72 -7.73
CA PHE A 70 -0.52 -7.91 -6.99
C PHE A 70 -1.95 -7.78 -6.48
N ASP A 71 -2.70 -8.89 -6.51
CA ASP A 71 -4.06 -8.95 -5.94
C ASP A 71 -4.05 -9.32 -4.46
N ASP A 72 -2.96 -9.92 -3.96
CA ASP A 72 -2.79 -10.34 -2.58
C ASP A 72 -1.67 -9.57 -1.87
N TYR A 73 -1.97 -9.09 -0.66
CA TYR A 73 -1.05 -8.32 0.16
C TYR A 73 0.20 -9.11 0.56
N TYR A 74 0.06 -10.39 0.91
CA TYR A 74 1.19 -11.19 1.41
C TYR A 74 2.15 -11.58 0.29
N GLU A 75 1.65 -11.85 -0.92
CA GLU A 75 2.49 -12.02 -2.10
C GLU A 75 3.25 -10.73 -2.45
N ALA A 76 2.57 -9.58 -2.38
CA ALA A 76 3.22 -8.28 -2.55
C ALA A 76 4.30 -8.03 -1.48
N LEU A 77 4.01 -8.32 -0.20
CA LEU A 77 4.93 -8.18 0.92
C LEU A 77 6.15 -9.12 0.80
N LYS A 78 5.94 -10.36 0.33
CA LYS A 78 7.01 -11.32 0.06
C LYS A 78 7.93 -10.83 -1.05
N TYR A 79 7.37 -10.27 -2.11
CA TYR A 79 8.13 -9.66 -3.20
C TYR A 79 8.89 -8.40 -2.74
N TYR A 80 8.23 -7.52 -1.97
CA TYR A 80 8.86 -6.36 -1.33
C TYR A 80 10.08 -6.77 -0.50
N LYS A 81 9.92 -7.76 0.38
CA LYS A 81 11.02 -8.27 1.24
C LYS A 81 12.20 -8.77 0.40
N LYS A 82 11.93 -9.46 -0.71
CA LYS A 82 12.97 -9.93 -1.64
C LYS A 82 13.77 -8.75 -2.21
N LEU A 83 13.09 -7.73 -2.75
CA LEU A 83 13.74 -6.54 -3.29
C LEU A 83 14.50 -5.76 -2.22
N TRP A 84 13.90 -5.61 -1.03
CA TRP A 84 14.51 -4.94 0.12
C TRP A 84 15.85 -5.58 0.49
N ILE A 85 15.90 -6.91 0.61
CA ILE A 85 17.15 -7.63 0.91
C ILE A 85 18.19 -7.45 -0.20
N GLN A 86 17.76 -7.44 -1.46
CA GLN A 86 18.65 -7.23 -2.60
C GLN A 86 19.27 -5.83 -2.59
N LYS A 87 18.47 -4.78 -2.37
CA LYS A 87 18.95 -3.39 -2.29
C LYS A 87 19.81 -3.16 -1.03
N ALA A 88 19.39 -3.69 0.12
CA ALA A 88 20.16 -3.60 1.37
C ALA A 88 21.56 -4.25 1.28
N ARG A 89 21.75 -5.22 0.38
CA ARG A 89 23.08 -5.81 0.11
C ARG A 89 23.91 -4.99 -0.89
N ARG A 90 23.24 -4.21 -1.75
CA ARG A 90 23.88 -3.46 -2.83
C ARG A 90 24.34 -2.08 -2.38
N TYR A 91 23.58 -1.41 -1.53
CA TYR A 91 23.85 -0.04 -1.11
C TYR A 91 24.34 0.01 0.33
N PRO A 92 25.32 0.87 0.64
CA PRO A 92 25.87 1.00 1.99
C PRO A 92 24.89 1.61 2.98
N TYR A 93 24.02 2.51 2.52
CA TYR A 93 23.07 3.23 3.37
C TYR A 93 21.61 2.92 3.00
N LEU A 94 20.77 2.89 4.03
CA LEU A 94 19.34 2.68 3.91
C LEU A 94 18.57 3.41 5.00
N LYS A 95 17.33 3.77 4.65
CA LYS A 95 16.28 4.16 5.59
C LYS A 95 14.98 3.53 5.13
N SER A 96 14.42 2.70 5.99
CA SER A 96 13.18 1.96 5.77
C SER A 96 12.21 2.33 6.88
N ARG A 97 10.94 2.54 6.53
CA ARG A 97 9.87 2.95 7.42
C ARG A 97 8.90 1.79 7.70
N SER A 98 8.04 1.96 8.69
CA SER A 98 7.01 0.97 9.05
C SER A 98 5.89 0.86 8.01
N ASP A 99 5.71 1.87 7.15
CA ASP A 99 4.72 1.92 6.07
C ASP A 99 5.21 1.26 4.77
N LEU A 100 6.24 0.41 4.84
CA LEU A 100 6.80 -0.33 3.69
C LEU A 100 7.26 0.57 2.55
N MET A 101 7.83 1.72 2.92
CA MET A 101 8.60 2.60 2.05
C MET A 101 10.05 2.60 2.50
N SER A 102 10.98 2.44 1.56
CA SER A 102 12.42 2.41 1.81
C SER A 102 13.17 3.24 0.78
N ALA A 103 14.24 3.88 1.23
CA ALA A 103 15.24 4.53 0.39
C ALA A 103 16.61 3.88 0.67
N PHE A 104 17.37 3.65 -0.39
CA PHE A 104 18.73 3.10 -0.35
C PHE A 104 19.65 4.03 -1.14
N TRP A 105 20.88 4.26 -0.66
CA TRP A 105 21.81 5.17 -1.34
C TRP A 105 23.28 4.84 -1.09
N ASP A 106 24.11 5.33 -2.00
CA ASP A 106 25.56 5.46 -1.88
C ASP A 106 25.89 6.95 -1.98
N THR A 107 26.73 7.49 -1.09
CA THR A 107 27.11 8.91 -1.11
C THR A 107 27.85 9.32 -2.38
N LYS A 108 28.34 8.36 -3.16
CA LYS A 108 28.97 8.58 -4.47
C LYS A 108 27.96 8.66 -5.62
N ASP A 109 26.72 8.20 -5.42
CA ASP A 109 25.65 8.24 -6.43
C ASP A 109 24.98 9.62 -6.39
N GLN A 110 25.49 10.53 -7.22
CA GLN A 110 25.06 11.92 -7.27
C GLN A 110 24.85 12.38 -8.72
N ARG A 111 23.89 13.29 -8.90
CA ARG A 111 23.58 13.92 -10.19
C ARG A 111 23.83 15.43 -10.10
N TRP A 112 24.47 15.99 -11.12
CA TRP A 112 24.56 17.44 -11.28
C TRP A 112 23.17 18.04 -11.59
N CYS A 113 22.78 19.05 -10.82
CA CYS A 113 21.55 19.81 -11.05
C CYS A 113 21.93 21.24 -11.46
N GLU A 114 21.64 21.60 -12.71
CA GLU A 114 21.94 22.94 -13.25
C GLU A 114 21.18 24.03 -12.52
N GLU A 115 19.96 23.72 -12.08
CA GLU A 115 19.09 24.66 -11.38
C GLU A 115 19.54 24.94 -9.95
N CYS A 116 20.20 23.98 -9.32
CA CYS A 116 20.74 24.12 -7.96
C CYS A 116 22.23 24.50 -7.95
N ASP A 117 22.92 24.39 -9.09
CA ASP A 117 24.38 24.52 -9.23
C ASP A 117 25.13 23.64 -8.21
N ASP A 118 24.63 22.41 -8.00
CA ASP A 118 25.13 21.49 -6.98
C ASP A 118 24.88 20.01 -7.37
N TYR A 119 25.60 19.11 -6.70
CA TYR A 119 25.39 17.67 -6.80
C TYR A 119 24.29 17.22 -5.83
N LEU A 120 23.21 16.67 -6.39
CA LEU A 120 22.10 16.11 -5.64
C LEU A 120 22.29 14.61 -5.44
N GLN A 121 22.02 14.13 -4.23
CA GLN A 121 22.01 12.71 -3.93
C GLN A 121 20.94 12.00 -4.77
N GLN A 122 21.27 10.82 -5.29
CA GLN A 122 20.30 9.93 -5.90
C GLN A 122 19.92 8.79 -4.94
N TYR A 123 18.63 8.47 -4.88
CA TYR A 123 18.06 7.43 -4.04
C TYR A 123 17.47 6.32 -4.90
N HIS A 124 17.76 5.08 -4.51
CA HIS A 124 17.08 3.89 -5.01
C HIS A 124 15.95 3.58 -4.04
N SER A 125 14.75 4.01 -4.38
CA SER A 125 13.58 3.89 -3.51
C SER A 125 12.75 2.65 -3.85
N LEU A 126 12.04 2.12 -2.84
CA LEU A 126 11.17 0.96 -2.93
C LEU A 126 9.92 1.21 -2.09
N ALA A 127 8.74 1.09 -2.66
CA ALA A 127 7.49 1.23 -1.92
C ALA A 127 6.49 0.12 -2.26
N LEU A 128 5.75 -0.31 -1.24
CA LEU A 128 4.51 -1.06 -1.38
C LEU A 128 3.33 -0.11 -1.17
N LEU A 129 2.47 -0.01 -2.18
CA LEU A 129 1.28 0.82 -2.21
C LEU A 129 0.02 -0.05 -2.20
N GLU A 130 -1.07 0.53 -1.71
CA GLU A 130 -2.43 -0.01 -1.79
C GLU A 130 -3.31 1.00 -2.51
N ASP A 131 -3.92 0.60 -3.63
CA ASP A 131 -4.75 1.45 -4.49
C ASP A 131 -4.02 2.77 -4.86
N ASP A 132 -2.74 2.65 -5.23
CA ASP A 132 -1.80 3.75 -5.53
C ASP A 132 -1.53 4.72 -4.36
N GLY A 133 -2.07 4.44 -3.19
CA GLY A 133 -1.85 5.18 -1.95
C GLY A 133 -0.90 4.46 -0.99
N ARG A 134 -0.58 5.16 0.11
CA ARG A 134 0.16 4.58 1.23
C ARG A 134 -0.67 3.47 1.89
N ILE A 135 -0.01 2.38 2.30
CA ILE A 135 -0.68 1.32 3.06
C ILE A 135 -1.32 1.86 4.35
N PRO A 136 -2.50 1.37 4.74
CA PRO A 136 -3.15 1.77 5.97
C PRO A 136 -2.35 1.33 7.19
N ASP A 137 -2.53 2.03 8.31
CA ASP A 137 -1.78 1.78 9.54
C ASP A 137 -1.96 0.35 10.09
N SER A 138 -3.09 -0.30 9.80
CA SER A 138 -3.33 -1.71 10.14
C SER A 138 -2.36 -2.68 9.44
N LYS A 139 -1.80 -2.29 8.29
CA LYS A 139 -0.82 -3.05 7.50
C LYS A 139 0.62 -2.57 7.70
N CYS A 140 0.85 -1.55 8.53
CA CYS A 140 2.19 -1.14 8.92
C CYS A 140 2.94 -2.31 9.59
N ARG A 141 4.27 -2.32 9.39
CA ARG A 141 5.18 -3.35 9.88
C ARG A 141 6.35 -2.68 10.61
N PRO A 142 6.25 -2.45 11.94
CA PRO A 142 7.29 -1.78 12.72
C PRO A 142 8.68 -2.40 12.59
N GLY A 143 8.77 -3.72 12.36
CA GLY A 143 10.04 -4.42 12.13
C GLY A 143 10.81 -4.00 10.87
N TYR A 144 10.20 -3.23 9.96
CA TYR A 144 10.87 -2.63 8.81
C TYR A 144 11.43 -1.23 9.11
N SER A 145 11.11 -0.62 10.26
CA SER A 145 11.69 0.66 10.65
C SER A 145 13.17 0.49 10.97
N LYS A 146 14.04 0.82 10.01
CA LYS A 146 15.49 0.61 10.09
C LYS A 146 16.23 1.74 9.38
N ALA A 147 17.33 2.19 9.95
CA ALA A 147 18.24 3.11 9.30
C ALA A 147 19.68 2.79 9.72
N ASN A 148 20.64 3.02 8.83
CA ASN A 148 22.06 2.84 9.13
C ASN A 148 22.92 4.02 8.66
N GLY A 149 22.30 5.15 8.33
CA GLY A 149 22.95 6.40 7.97
C GLY A 149 21.98 7.56 8.04
N ASP A 150 22.52 8.77 8.13
CA ASP A 150 21.74 10.00 8.04
C ASP A 150 21.43 10.29 6.57
N LEU A 151 20.20 10.68 6.29
CA LEU A 151 19.80 11.09 4.95
C LEU A 151 20.56 12.36 4.56
N PRO A 152 21.33 12.36 3.46
CA PRO A 152 21.93 13.58 2.96
C PRO A 152 20.82 14.53 2.50
N HIS A 153 20.64 15.62 3.24
CA HIS A 153 19.52 16.52 3.05
C HIS A 153 19.81 17.52 1.91
N ARG A 154 19.65 17.08 0.66
CA ARG A 154 19.63 17.99 -0.52
C ARG A 154 18.60 17.52 -1.54
N LEU A 155 17.44 18.16 -1.53
CA LEU A 155 16.38 18.02 -2.54
C LEU A 155 16.48 19.17 -3.55
N CYS A 156 16.09 18.94 -4.81
CA CYS A 156 16.00 20.02 -5.78
C CYS A 156 14.98 21.08 -5.34
N LYS A 157 15.41 22.35 -5.27
CA LYS A 157 14.59 23.47 -4.76
C LYS A 157 13.42 23.86 -5.68
N ILE A 158 13.50 23.52 -6.97
CA ILE A 158 12.48 23.89 -7.96
C ILE A 158 11.35 22.87 -7.97
N LYS A 159 11.68 21.58 -8.01
CA LYS A 159 10.69 20.49 -7.98
C LYS A 159 9.86 20.46 -6.67
N LEU A 160 10.32 21.08 -5.57
CA LEU A 160 9.51 21.27 -4.35
C LEU A 160 8.43 22.37 -4.45
N LYS A 161 8.44 23.18 -5.51
CA LYS A 161 7.52 24.32 -5.70
C LYS A 161 6.54 24.11 -6.87
N ALA A 162 6.66 23.00 -7.59
CA ALA A 162 5.79 22.64 -8.70
C ALA A 162 4.46 22.06 -8.19
#